data_AF-A0A6L8U4D6-F1
#
_entry.id   AF-A0A6L8U4D6-F1
#
_cell.length_a   1.000
_cell.length_b   1.000
_cell.length_c   1.000
_cell.angle_alpha   90.00
_cell.angle_beta   90.00
_cell.angle_gamma   90.00
#
_symmetry.space_group_name_H-M   'P 1'
#
loop_
_entity.id
_entity.type
_entity.pdbx_description
1 polymer ?
#
loop_
_entity_poly.entity_id
_entity_poly.type
_entity_poly.pdbx_seq_one_letter_code
_entity_poly.pdbx_strand_id
1 'polypeptide(L)'
;MKEKYVRVKFIKAAYGYAYSAGDTGIVEADKAPALIREGCIQVLPDEDDELDNTLPEDLPGRDKLFKAGFKEIGEIREAGESLTDILTKKELKDLGGYLEAQKSSE
;
A
#
# COMPACT_ATOMS: atom_id res chain seq x y z
N MET A 1 7.36 16.17 -4.95
CA MET A 1 6.52 17.13 -4.19
C MET A 1 6.62 16.72 -2.74
N LYS A 2 7.04 17.59 -1.80
CA LYS A 2 7.16 17.16 -0.39
C LYS A 2 5.75 16.97 0.17
N GLU A 3 5.41 15.73 0.53
CA GLU A 3 4.20 15.40 1.27
C GLU A 3 4.12 16.32 2.49
N LYS A 4 3.16 17.25 2.44
CA LYS A 4 3.03 18.32 3.43
C LYS A 4 2.44 17.79 4.74
N TYR A 5 1.80 16.63 4.68
CA TYR A 5 1.13 15.96 5.77
C TYR A 5 1.43 14.46 5.71
N VAL A 6 1.49 13.82 6.87
CA VAL A 6 1.67 12.38 7.06
C VAL A 6 0.54 11.85 7.93
N ARG A 7 0.06 10.64 7.63
CA ARG A 7 -0.96 9.97 8.43
C ARG A 7 -0.33 9.33 9.66
N VAL A 8 -0.96 9.52 10.81
CA VAL A 8 -0.42 9.11 12.10
C VAL A 8 -1.53 8.62 13.01
N LYS A 9 -1.19 7.70 13.90
CA LYS A 9 -2.02 7.27 15.01
C LYS A 9 -1.57 8.01 16.27
N PHE A 10 -2.49 8.70 16.93
CA PHE A 10 -2.24 9.36 18.20
C PHE A 10 -2.23 8.32 19.31
N ILE A 11 -1.08 8.16 19.98
CA ILE A 11 -0.94 7.30 21.16
C ILE A 11 -1.41 8.05 22.40
N LYS A 12 -1.23 9.37 22.42
CA LYS A 12 -1.68 10.29 23.49
C LYS A 12 -2.27 11.56 22.88
N ALA A 13 -3.12 12.24 23.63
CA ALA A 13 -3.61 13.55 23.24
C ALA A 13 -2.43 14.51 23.06
N ALA A 14 -2.30 15.09 21.87
CA ALA A 14 -1.27 16.07 21.56
C ALA A 14 -1.89 17.47 21.60
N TYR A 15 -1.27 18.38 22.37
CA TYR A 15 -1.76 19.75 22.50
C TYR A 15 -1.74 20.47 21.14
N GLY A 16 -2.88 21.01 20.73
CA GLY A 16 -3.04 21.66 19.41
C GLY A 16 -3.58 20.73 18.30
N TYR A 17 -3.80 19.46 18.60
CA TYR A 17 -4.45 18.51 17.70
C TYR A 17 -5.76 18.01 18.34
N ALA A 18 -6.86 18.06 17.59
CA ALA A 18 -8.18 17.62 18.07
C ALA A 18 -8.34 16.09 18.02
N TYR A 19 -7.27 15.34 18.31
CA TYR A 19 -7.25 13.87 18.26
C TYR A 19 -7.01 13.28 19.65
N SER A 20 -7.79 12.25 19.98
CA SER A 20 -7.71 11.53 21.25
C SER A 20 -6.67 10.41 21.19
N ALA A 21 -6.30 9.87 22.36
CA ALA A 21 -5.47 8.67 22.40
C ALA A 21 -6.21 7.49 21.72
N GLY A 22 -5.60 6.92 20.69
CA GLY A 22 -6.14 5.85 19.86
C GLY A 22 -6.67 6.31 18.49
N ASP A 23 -6.90 7.62 18.30
CA ASP A 23 -7.42 8.17 17.05
C ASP A 23 -6.36 8.22 15.94
N THR A 24 -6.84 8.17 14.70
CA THR A 24 -6.03 8.33 13.51
C THR A 24 -6.23 9.73 12.94
N GLY A 25 -5.16 10.41 12.57
CA GLY A 25 -5.23 11.75 12.01
C GLY A 25 -4.09 12.04 11.05
N ILE A 26 -4.08 13.26 10.53
CA ILE A 26 -3.02 13.78 9.67
C ILE A 26 -2.29 14.90 10.39
N VAL A 27 -0.95 14.86 10.33
CA VAL A 27 -0.08 15.88 10.92
C VAL A 27 0.90 16.39 9.89
N GLU A 28 1.39 17.61 10.06
CA GLU A 28 2.43 18.15 9.18
C GLU A 28 3.69 17.29 9.28
N ALA A 29 4.26 16.89 8.13
CA ALA A 29 5.45 16.05 8.07
C ALA A 29 6.64 16.64 8.85
N ASP A 30 6.71 17.97 8.93
CA ASP A 30 7.72 18.73 9.68
C ASP A 30 7.56 18.58 11.21
N LYS A 31 6.33 18.42 11.69
CA LYS A 31 5.99 18.29 13.12
C LYS A 31 5.93 16.83 13.59
N ALA A 32 5.68 15.89 12.68
CA ALA A 32 5.66 14.46 12.96
C ALA A 32 6.89 13.96 13.77
N PRO A 33 8.15 14.26 13.41
CA PRO A 33 9.31 13.76 14.15
C PRO A 33 9.38 14.23 15.61
N ALA A 34 8.90 15.45 15.92
CA ALA A 34 8.85 15.94 17.29
C ALA A 34 7.82 15.14 18.12
N LEU A 35 6.62 14.95 17.57
CA LEU A 35 5.54 14.21 18.22
C LEU A 35 5.85 12.71 18.38
N ILE A 36 6.61 12.12 17.45
CA ILE A 36 7.09 10.73 17.55
C ILE A 36 8.11 10.61 18.71
N ARG A 37 9.05 11.55 18.80
CA ARG A 37 10.06 11.57 19.88
C ARG A 37 9.43 11.75 21.26
N GLU A 38 8.35 12.52 21.35
CA GLU A 38 7.56 12.68 22.58
C GLU A 38 6.67 11.45 22.89
N GLY A 39 6.58 10.49 21.97
CA GLY A 39 5.73 9.31 22.12
C GLY A 39 4.23 9.64 22.06
N CYS A 40 3.88 10.77 21.45
CA CYS A 40 2.49 11.20 21.28
C CYS A 40 1.83 10.54 20.08
N ILE A 41 2.59 10.23 19.03
CA ILE A 41 2.07 9.67 17.78
C ILE A 41 2.95 8.53 17.23
N GLN A 42 2.36 7.71 16.38
CA GLN A 42 3.01 6.70 15.56
C GLN A 42 2.68 6.97 14.10
N VAL A 43 3.66 7.00 13.21
CA VAL A 43 3.41 7.15 11.76
C VAL A 43 2.71 5.90 11.28
N LEU A 44 1.57 6.08 10.62
CA LEU A 44 0.94 5.01 9.87
C LEU A 44 1.48 5.08 8.45
N PRO A 45 1.80 3.93 7.82
CA PRO A 45 1.93 3.92 6.37
C PRO A 45 0.65 4.49 5.77
N ASP A 46 0.76 5.34 4.76
CA ASP A 46 -0.38 5.95 4.10
C ASP A 46 -1.39 4.87 3.71
N GLU A 47 -2.58 4.94 4.30
CA GLU A 47 -3.72 4.05 4.06
C GLU A 47 -4.36 4.30 2.66
N ASP A 48 -3.66 4.99 1.77
CA ASP A 48 -4.00 5.08 0.33
C ASP A 48 -3.55 3.82 -0.44
N ASP A 49 -3.06 2.79 0.26
CA ASP A 49 -2.75 1.49 -0.35
C ASP A 49 -4.00 0.70 -0.75
N GLU A 50 -5.14 0.92 -0.09
CA GLU A 50 -6.37 0.12 -0.30
C GLU A 50 -7.29 0.64 -1.43
N LEU A 51 -7.14 1.89 -1.86
CA LEU A 51 -8.02 2.50 -2.88
C LEU A 51 -7.45 2.49 -4.30
N ASP A 52 -6.14 2.32 -4.49
CA ASP A 52 -5.50 2.28 -5.82
C ASP A 52 -5.14 0.84 -6.24
N ASN A 53 -5.95 -0.14 -5.83
CA ASN A 53 -5.81 -1.49 -6.36
C ASN A 53 -6.36 -1.53 -7.80
N THR A 54 -5.53 -1.08 -8.75
CA THR A 54 -5.80 -1.17 -10.19
C THR A 54 -5.69 -2.60 -10.72
N LEU A 55 -5.33 -3.58 -9.89
CA LEU A 55 -5.32 -4.97 -10.30
C LEU A 55 -6.74 -5.44 -10.62
N PRO A 56 -6.97 -5.97 -11.83
CA PRO A 56 -8.28 -6.45 -12.21
C PRO A 56 -8.76 -7.54 -11.27
N GLU A 57 -10.06 -7.54 -10.95
CA GLU A 57 -10.66 -8.49 -10.00
C GLU A 57 -10.52 -9.95 -10.46
N ASP A 58 -10.42 -10.17 -11.77
CA ASP A 58 -10.23 -11.47 -12.41
C ASP A 58 -8.76 -11.95 -12.37
N LEU A 59 -7.84 -11.12 -11.87
CA LEU A 59 -6.42 -11.41 -11.90
C LEU A 59 -6.07 -12.59 -10.97
N PRO A 60 -5.49 -13.68 -11.50
CA PRO A 60 -5.17 -14.85 -10.70
C PRO A 60 -4.11 -14.51 -9.65
N GLY A 61 -4.44 -14.75 -8.38
CA GLY A 61 -3.55 -14.43 -7.26
C GLY A 61 -3.56 -12.95 -6.87
N ARG A 62 -4.55 -12.15 -7.29
CA ARG A 62 -4.72 -10.73 -6.93
C ARG A 62 -4.50 -10.45 -5.45
N ASP A 63 -5.14 -11.19 -4.55
CA ASP A 63 -5.03 -10.97 -3.10
C ASP A 63 -3.59 -11.13 -2.60
N LYS A 64 -2.84 -12.09 -3.16
CA LYS A 64 -1.45 -12.35 -2.79
C LYS A 64 -0.50 -11.30 -3.36
N LEU A 65 -0.73 -10.89 -4.61
CA LEU A 65 0.03 -9.83 -5.26
C LEU A 65 -0.18 -8.51 -4.53
N PHE A 66 -1.42 -8.19 -4.21
CA PHE A 66 -1.77 -7.02 -3.44
C PHE A 66 -1.13 -7.04 -2.05
N LYS A 67 -1.19 -8.17 -1.33
CA LYS A 67 -0.47 -8.36 -0.05
C LYS A 67 1.05 -8.28 -0.17
N ALA A 68 1.60 -8.63 -1.32
CA ALA A 68 3.02 -8.51 -1.61
C ALA A 68 3.44 -7.09 -2.04
N GLY A 69 2.48 -6.14 -2.10
CA GLY A 69 2.72 -4.74 -2.43
C GLY A 69 2.59 -4.39 -3.91
N PHE A 70 2.10 -5.31 -4.75
CA PHE A 70 1.81 -5.04 -6.16
C PHE A 70 0.47 -4.33 -6.31
N LYS A 71 0.44 -3.20 -6.99
CA LYS A 71 -0.78 -2.40 -7.18
C LYS A 71 -1.23 -2.30 -8.63
N GLU A 72 -0.32 -2.51 -9.57
CA GLU A 72 -0.58 -2.41 -11.01
C GLU A 72 -0.02 -3.59 -11.81
N ILE A 73 -0.61 -3.84 -12.99
CA ILE A 73 -0.16 -4.91 -13.91
C ILE A 73 1.27 -4.66 -14.39
N GLY A 74 1.69 -3.39 -14.51
CA GLY A 74 3.05 -3.01 -14.90
C GLY A 74 4.10 -3.64 -13.97
N GLU A 75 3.95 -3.42 -12.66
CA GLU A 75 4.83 -3.97 -11.64
C GLU A 75 4.86 -5.50 -11.66
N ILE A 76 3.69 -6.15 -11.85
CA ILE A 76 3.61 -7.61 -11.95
C ILE A 76 4.41 -8.11 -13.17
N ARG A 77 4.29 -7.41 -14.30
CA ARG A 77 4.99 -7.77 -15.54
C ARG A 77 6.51 -7.61 -15.39
N GLU A 78 6.96 -6.62 -14.63
CA GLU A 78 8.37 -6.40 -14.32
C GLU A 78 8.91 -7.37 -13.27
N ALA A 79 8.06 -7.83 -12.34
CA ALA A 79 8.44 -8.72 -11.25
C ALA A 79 8.88 -10.11 -11.72
N GLY A 80 8.30 -10.63 -12.82
CA GLY A 80 8.74 -11.86 -13.49
C GLY A 80 9.03 -13.04 -12.55
N GLU A 81 10.30 -13.24 -12.21
CA GLU A 81 10.77 -14.30 -11.31
C GLU A 81 10.37 -14.10 -9.84
N SER A 82 10.26 -12.87 -9.35
CA SER A 82 9.86 -12.56 -7.96
C SER A 82 8.44 -13.04 -7.64
N LEU A 83 7.60 -13.18 -8.66
CA LEU A 83 6.25 -13.73 -8.52
C LEU A 83 6.26 -15.20 -8.09
N THR A 84 7.35 -15.93 -8.31
CA THR A 84 7.47 -17.35 -7.93
C THR A 84 7.57 -17.58 -6.42
N ASP A 85 7.96 -16.56 -5.67
CA ASP A 85 7.99 -16.59 -4.20
C ASP A 85 6.60 -16.27 -3.60
N ILE A 86 5.78 -15.53 -4.35
CA ILE A 86 4.47 -15.01 -3.91
C ILE A 86 3.32 -15.93 -4.33
N LEU A 87 3.39 -16.43 -5.57
CA LEU A 87 2.34 -17.21 -6.22
C LEU A 87 2.75 -18.66 -6.41
N THR A 88 1.77 -19.55 -6.40
CA THR A 88 2.03 -20.96 -6.74
C THR A 88 2.28 -21.12 -8.24
N LYS A 89 2.98 -22.19 -8.64
CA LYS A 89 3.22 -22.54 -10.05
C LYS A 89 1.94 -22.53 -10.91
N LYS A 90 0.80 -22.89 -10.32
CA LYS A 90 -0.49 -22.87 -11.01
C LYS A 90 -0.96 -21.44 -11.27
N GLU A 91 -0.92 -20.58 -10.25
CA GLU A 91 -1.31 -19.17 -10.36
C GLU A 91 -0.39 -18.40 -11.31
N LEU A 92 0.92 -18.66 -11.29
CA LEU A 92 1.86 -18.06 -12.25
C LEU A 92 1.53 -18.38 -13.70
N LYS A 93 1.16 -19.64 -13.96
CA LYS A 93 0.79 -20.08 -15.31
C LYS A 93 -0.50 -19.40 -15.78
N ASP A 94 -1.46 -19.28 -14.88
CA ASP A 94 -2.74 -18.62 -15.13
C ASP A 94 -2.54 -17.11 -15.36
N LEU A 95 -1.71 -16.48 -14.52
CA LEU A 95 -1.30 -15.08 -14.63
C LEU A 95 -0.59 -14.79 -15.96
N GLY A 96 0.37 -15.64 -16.35
CA GLY A 96 1.04 -15.51 -17.64
C GLY A 96 0.05 -15.54 -18.81
N GLY A 97 -0.90 -16.48 -18.80
CA GLY A 97 -1.97 -16.55 -19.81
C GLY A 97 -2.89 -15.33 -19.80
N TYR A 98 -3.24 -14.82 -18.63
CA TYR A 98 -4.05 -13.61 -18.47
C TYR A 98 -3.34 -12.37 -19.04
N LEU A 99 -2.06 -12.19 -18.73
CA LEU A 99 -1.24 -11.08 -19.20
C LEU A 99 -1.05 -11.13 -20.73
N GLU A 100 -0.88 -12.32 -21.32
CA GLU A 100 -0.81 -12.50 -22.77
C GLU A 100 -2.15 -12.22 -23.48
N ALA A 101 -3.27 -12.61 -22.86
CA ALA A 101 -4.61 -12.35 -23.39
C ALA A 101 -4.94 -10.85 -23.41
N GLN A 102 -4.58 -10.12 -22.36
CA GLN A 102 -4.70 -8.66 -22.27
C GLN A 102 -3.91 -7.95 -23.38
N LYS A 103 -2.71 -8.44 -23.69
CA LYS A 103 -1.84 -7.86 -24.73
C LYS A 103 -2.35 -8.06 -26.17
N SER A 104 -3.29 -8.98 -26.38
CA SER A 104 -3.83 -9.32 -27.71
C SER A 104 -5.14 -8.60 -28.04
N SER A 105 -5.69 -7.80 -27.11
CA SER A 105 -6.92 -7.01 -27.33
C SER A 105 -6.66 -5.53 -27.67
N GLU A 106 -5.41 -5.14 -27.88
CA GLU A 106 -5.00 -3.76 -28.21
C GLU A 106 -4.63 -3.58 -29.69
#